data_AF-A0A918S305-F1
#
_entry.id   AF-A0A918S305-F1
#
_cell.length_a   1.000
_cell.length_b   1.000
_cell.length_c   1.000
_cell.angle_alpha   90.00
_cell.angle_beta   90.00
_cell.angle_gamma   90.00
#
_symmetry.space_group_name_H-M   'P 1'
#
loop_
_entity.id
_entity.type
_entity.pdbx_description
1 polymer ?
#
loop_
_entity_poly.entity_id
_entity_poly.type
_entity_poly.pdbx_seq_one_letter_code
_entity_poly.pdbx_strand_id
1 'polypeptide(L)'
;MRIESAEKKRYDVIIFESFTYRGKTRNKPHRVGTALPSVKGGLVMFIPPGIAITGRVLIVPEKTPLDEIDLIEAYESAADEHGV
;
A
#
# COMPACT_ATOMS: atom_id res chain seq x y z
N MET A 1 15.71 -6.83 30.08
CA MET A 1 15.09 -5.91 29.10
C MET A 1 13.76 -6.52 28.70
N ARG A 2 12.65 -6.03 29.25
CA ARG A 2 11.31 -6.46 28.84
C ARG A 2 11.09 -5.90 27.44
N ILE A 3 11.00 -6.80 26.46
CA ILE A 3 10.56 -6.43 25.12
C ILE A 3 9.08 -6.13 25.30
N GLU A 4 8.77 -4.85 25.52
CA GLU A 4 7.41 -4.37 25.31
C GLU A 4 7.00 -4.86 23.94
N SER A 5 5.90 -5.59 23.89
CA SER A 5 5.23 -5.98 22.66
C SER A 5 4.96 -4.70 21.89
N ALA A 6 5.89 -4.29 21.03
CA ALA A 6 5.56 -3.47 19.89
C ALA A 6 4.45 -4.26 19.22
N GLU A 7 3.21 -3.80 19.36
CA GLU A 7 2.11 -4.27 18.52
C GLU A 7 2.70 -4.30 17.13
N LYS A 8 2.88 -5.51 16.58
CA LYS A 8 3.59 -5.69 15.32
C LYS A 8 2.77 -4.93 14.29
N LYS A 9 3.13 -3.68 14.03
CA LYS A 9 2.42 -2.80 13.11
C LYS A 9 2.48 -3.49 11.76
N ARG A 10 1.36 -4.07 11.36
CA ARG A 10 1.21 -4.72 10.07
C ARG A 10 0.69 -3.69 9.10
N TYR A 11 1.23 -3.75 7.89
CA TYR A 11 0.84 -2.88 6.81
C TYR A 11 0.39 -3.72 5.64
N ASP A 12 -0.59 -3.23 4.91
CA ASP A 12 -0.98 -3.74 3.62
C ASP A 12 -0.17 -3.05 2.53
N VAL A 13 0.26 -3.83 1.53
CA VAL A 13 0.88 -3.32 0.31
C VAL A 13 -0.18 -3.29 -0.78
N ILE A 14 -0.43 -2.09 -1.31
CA ILE A 14 -1.49 -1.81 -2.27
C ILE A 14 -0.86 -1.29 -3.56
N ILE A 15 -1.32 -1.83 -4.69
CA ILE A 15 -1.04 -1.27 -6.02
C ILE A 15 -2.30 -0.65 -6.59
N PHE A 16 -2.16 0.31 -7.49
CA PHE A 16 -3.26 0.89 -8.23
C PHE A 16 -3.16 0.48 -9.69
N GLU A 17 -4.19 -0.21 -10.19
CA GLU A 17 -4.31 -0.55 -11.60
C GLU A 17 -5.19 0.49 -12.30
N SER A 18 -4.62 1.18 -13.27
CA SER A 18 -5.36 2.12 -14.12
C SER A 18 -6.08 1.37 -15.24
N PHE A 19 -7.38 1.61 -15.39
CA PHE A 19 -8.21 1.01 -16.43
C PHE A 19 -9.15 2.06 -17.04
N THR A 20 -9.59 1.83 -18.28
CA THR A 20 -10.55 2.70 -18.96
C THR A 20 -11.95 2.14 -18.82
N TYR A 21 -12.87 2.92 -18.26
CA TYR A 21 -14.30 2.58 -18.19
C TYR A 21 -15.14 3.70 -18.76
N ARG A 22 -15.92 3.40 -19.80
CA ARG A 22 -16.78 4.38 -20.52
C ARG A 22 -16.00 5.63 -20.96
N GLY A 23 -14.78 5.46 -21.45
CA GLY A 23 -13.92 6.55 -21.93
C GLY A 23 -13.26 7.40 -20.83
N LYS A 24 -13.42 7.04 -19.55
CA LYS A 24 -12.72 7.70 -18.44
C LYS A 24 -11.67 6.76 -17.85
N THR A 25 -10.46 7.28 -17.60
CA THR A 25 -9.44 6.58 -16.82
C THR A 25 -9.89 6.51 -15.37
N ARG A 26 -9.78 5.34 -14.76
CA ARG A 26 -10.07 5.07 -13.36
C ARG A 26 -8.95 4.24 -12.76
N ASN A 27 -8.77 4.35 -11.46
CA ASN A 27 -7.83 3.55 -10.70
C ASN A 27 -8.59 2.56 -9.82
N LYS A 28 -8.05 1.34 -9.68
CA LYS A 28 -8.57 0.34 -8.75
C LYS A 28 -7.44 -0.12 -7.82
N PRO A 29 -7.61 -0.07 -6.49
CA PRO A 29 -6.62 -0.58 -5.57
C PRO A 29 -6.69 -2.11 -5.47
N HIS A 30 -5.51 -2.74 -5.41
CA HIS A 30 -5.36 -4.16 -5.16
C HIS A 30 -4.38 -4.38 -4.00
N ARG A 31 -4.84 -5.10 -2.98
CA ARG A 31 -3.95 -5.58 -1.91
C ARG A 31 -3.15 -6.76 -2.44
N VAL A 32 -1.84 -6.59 -2.52
CA VAL A 32 -0.92 -7.54 -3.16
C VAL A 32 0.12 -8.12 -2.22
N GLY A 33 0.13 -7.69 -0.97
CA GLY A 33 1.04 -8.22 0.03
C GLY A 33 0.91 -7.52 1.37
N THR A 34 1.83 -7.85 2.26
CA THR A 34 1.92 -7.23 3.59
C THR A 34 3.33 -6.73 3.84
N ALA A 35 3.49 -5.68 4.63
CA ALA A 35 4.79 -5.23 5.10
C ALA A 35 4.85 -5.25 6.62
N LEU A 36 6.01 -5.63 7.15
CA LEU A 36 6.29 -5.70 8.58
C LEU A 36 7.54 -4.87 8.93
N PRO A 37 7.60 -4.24 10.10
CA PRO A 37 8.79 -3.54 10.56
C PRO A 37 9.97 -4.50 10.73
N SER A 38 11.13 -4.09 10.24
CA SER A 38 12.39 -4.79 10.44
C SER A 38 13.06 -4.35 11.75
N VAL A 39 13.74 -5.29 12.42
CA VAL A 39 14.60 -4.98 13.58
C VAL A 39 15.77 -4.06 13.24
N LYS A 40 16.14 -3.95 11.96
CA LYS A 40 17.22 -3.08 11.46
C LYS A 40 16.72 -1.70 10.98
N GLY A 41 15.44 -1.39 11.18
CA GLY A 41 14.78 -0.22 10.59
C GLY A 41 14.23 -0.50 9.19
N GLY A 42 13.24 0.29 8.79
CA GLY A 42 12.50 0.10 7.54
C GLY A 42 11.46 -1.03 7.60
N LEU A 43 10.93 -1.38 6.42
CA LEU A 43 9.88 -2.38 6.24
C LEU A 43 10.38 -3.55 5.39
N VAL A 44 10.01 -4.77 5.77
CA VAL A 44 10.16 -5.96 4.95
C VAL A 44 8.81 -6.26 4.30
N MET A 45 8.77 -6.26 2.97
CA MET A 45 7.58 -6.60 2.19
C MET A 45 7.53 -8.10 1.92
N PHE A 46 6.34 -8.67 2.08
CA PHE A 46 6.01 -10.04 1.76
C PHE A 46 4.97 -10.02 0.65
N ILE A 47 5.43 -10.33 -0.56
CA ILE A 47 4.58 -10.46 -1.75
C ILE A 47 4.37 -11.96 -2.00
N PRO A 48 3.12 -12.44 -2.12
CA PRO A 48 2.83 -13.84 -2.39
C PRO A 48 3.49 -14.32 -3.68
N PRO A 49 3.95 -15.58 -3.74
CA PRO A 49 4.52 -16.15 -4.95
C PRO A 49 3.53 -16.11 -6.10
N GLY A 50 4.01 -15.80 -7.30
CA GLY A 50 3.18 -15.64 -8.50
C GLY A 50 2.70 -14.22 -8.77
N ILE A 51 2.97 -13.27 -7.87
CA ILE A 51 2.71 -11.84 -8.08
C ILE A 51 4.03 -11.12 -8.35
N ALA A 52 4.11 -10.45 -9.49
CA ALA A 52 5.15 -9.47 -9.77
C ALA A 52 4.56 -8.07 -9.58
N ILE A 53 5.25 -7.22 -8.83
CA ILE A 53 4.85 -5.83 -8.63
C ILE A 53 5.79 -4.95 -9.42
N THR A 54 5.22 -4.07 -10.23
CA THR A 54 5.95 -3.06 -10.99
C THR A 54 5.29 -1.71 -10.79
N GLY A 55 6.08 -0.65 -10.66
CA GLY A 55 5.57 0.71 -10.49
C GLY A 55 5.46 1.13 -9.03
N ARG A 56 4.47 1.96 -8.73
CA ARG A 56 4.28 2.60 -7.42
C ARG A 56 3.38 1.74 -6.53
N VAL A 57 3.69 1.74 -5.25
CA VAL A 57 2.93 1.02 -4.22
C VAL A 57 2.60 1.97 -3.09
N LEU A 58 1.42 1.79 -2.50
CA LEU A 58 1.02 2.44 -1.28
C LEU A 58 1.09 1.44 -0.13
N ILE A 59 1.71 1.84 0.99
CA ILE A 59 1.80 1.02 2.20
C ILE A 59 0.97 1.68 3.28
N VAL A 60 -0.11 1.00 3.70
CA VAL A 60 -1.06 1.52 4.70
C VAL A 60 -1.15 0.58 5.91
N PRO A 61 -1.38 1.08 7.13
CA PRO A 61 -1.60 0.18 8.27
C PRO A 61 -2.82 -0.74 8.05
N GLU A 62 -2.73 -2.01 8.44
CA GLU A 62 -3.78 -3.03 8.17
C GLU A 62 -5.14 -2.71 8.81
N LYS A 63 -5.14 -1.99 9.94
CA LYS A 63 -6.35 -1.58 10.69
C LYS A 63 -6.81 -0.16 10.39
N THR A 64 -6.35 0.39 9.27
CA THR A 64 -6.70 1.75 8.88
C THR A 64 -8.18 1.81 8.47
N PRO A 65 -8.96 2.82 8.93
CA PRO A 65 -10.37 2.93 8.58
C PRO A 65 -10.62 3.50 7.16
N LEU A 66 -9.59 3.54 6.30
CA LEU A 66 -9.69 4.11 4.96
C LEU A 66 -10.46 3.14 4.05
N ASP A 67 -11.42 3.69 3.32
CA ASP A 67 -12.14 2.97 2.30
C ASP A 67 -11.40 3.00 0.94
N GLU A 68 -12.01 2.43 -0.10
CA GLU A 68 -11.41 2.37 -1.44
C GLU A 68 -11.19 3.77 -2.04
N ILE A 69 -12.07 4.73 -1.77
CA ILE A 69 -11.98 6.10 -2.29
C ILE A 69 -10.84 6.83 -1.57
N ASP A 70 -10.80 6.72 -0.25
CA ASP A 70 -9.75 7.30 0.58
C ASP A 70 -8.34 6.85 0.13
N LEU A 71 -8.19 5.57 -0.24
CA LEU A 71 -6.93 5.03 -0.73
C LEU A 71 -6.52 5.61 -2.09
N ILE A 72 -7.49 5.79 -3.00
CA ILE A 72 -7.25 6.40 -4.31
C ILE A 72 -6.87 7.87 -4.14
N GLU A 73 -7.61 8.61 -3.32
CA GLU A 73 -7.32 10.02 -3.06
C GLU A 73 -5.95 10.20 -2.40
N ALA A 74 -5.60 9.35 -1.42
CA ALA A 74 -4.27 9.39 -0.80
C ALA A 74 -3.16 9.10 -1.81
N TYR A 75 -3.38 8.15 -2.73
CA TYR A 75 -2.42 7.83 -3.78
C TYR A 75 -2.25 8.96 -4.80
N GLU A 76 -3.36 9.53 -5.28
CA GLU A 76 -3.35 10.64 -6.24
C GLU A 76 -2.75 11.90 -5.61
N SER A 77 -3.11 12.22 -4.37
CA SER A 77 -2.51 13.35 -3.63
C SER A 77 -1.00 13.18 -3.45
N ALA A 78 -0.52 11.97 -3.16
CA ALA A 78 0.91 11.71 -3.02
C ALA A 78 1.64 11.79 -4.38
N ALA A 79 0.97 11.38 -5.46
CA ALA A 79 1.50 11.49 -6.81
C ALA A 79 1.64 12.97 -7.23
N ASP A 80 0.60 13.78 -6.98
CA ASP A 80 0.59 15.22 -7.22
C ASP A 80 1.69 15.96 -6.42
N GLU A 81 1.86 15.64 -5.13
CA GLU A 81 2.89 16.24 -4.28
C GLU A 81 4.31 15.98 -4.81
N HIS A 82 4.53 14.80 -5.40
CA HIS A 82 5.81 14.41 -5.98
C HIS A 82 5.94 14.73 -7.49
N GLY A 83 4.93 15.38 -8.08
CA GLY A 83 4.92 15.81 -9.48
C GLY A 83 4.94 14.67 -10.50
N VAL A 84 4.26 13.56 -10.20
CA VAL A 84 4.37 12.27 -10.92
C VAL A 84 3.06 11.56 -11.19
#